data_AF-A0A949IRG1-F1
#
_entry.id   AF-A0A949IRG1-F1
#
_cell.length_a   1.000
_cell.length_b   1.000
_cell.length_c   1.000
_cell.angle_alpha   90.00
_cell.angle_beta   90.00
_cell.angle_gamma   90.00
#
_symmetry.space_group_name_H-M   'P 1'
#
loop_
_entity.id
_entity.type
_entity.pdbx_description
1 polymer ?
#
loop_
_entity_poly.entity_id
_entity_poly.type
_entity_poly.pdbx_seq_one_letter_code
_entity_poly.pdbx_strand_id
1 'polypeptide(L)'
;WLKEDIDILVKRLSRSRHRPMLRGVDMRKKLEQLLEMRAPVYAEADITIVTGGQTPQNSARLIKTELDRHAAARSKGNGSVHS
;
A
#
# COMPACT_ATOMS: atom_id res chain seq x y z
N TRP A 1 -2.07 -0.48 4.78
CA TRP A 1 -1.51 -1.03 3.53
C TRP A 1 -1.25 0.07 2.51
N LEU A 2 -0.15 0.01 1.77
CA LEU A 2 0.14 0.91 0.64
C LEU A 2 -0.23 0.21 -0.67
N LYS A 3 -1.28 0.69 -1.32
CA LYS A 3 -1.78 0.17 -2.59
C LYS A 3 -1.19 0.97 -3.74
N GLU A 4 -0.81 0.26 -4.80
CA GLU A 4 -0.30 0.84 -6.04
C GLU A 4 -0.87 0.12 -7.23
N ASP A 5 -0.85 0.78 -8.38
CA ASP A 5 -1.18 0.16 -9.66
C ASP A 5 -0.12 -0.90 -10.03
N ILE A 6 -0.58 -2.02 -10.60
CA ILE A 6 0.27 -3.11 -11.06
C ILE A 6 1.35 -2.63 -12.02
N ASP A 7 1.03 -1.67 -12.90
CA ASP A 7 1.96 -1.12 -13.89
C ASP A 7 3.10 -0.35 -13.23
N ILE A 8 2.80 0.35 -12.14
CA ILE A 8 3.79 1.08 -11.35
C ILE A 8 4.72 0.09 -10.63
N LEU A 9 4.16 -0.98 -10.06
CA LEU A 9 4.93 -2.05 -9.41
C LEU A 9 5.88 -2.75 -10.40
N VAL A 10 5.38 -3.11 -11.58
CA VAL A 10 6.18 -3.71 -12.65
C VAL A 10 7.32 -2.78 -13.06
N LYS A 11 7.05 -1.49 -13.31
CA LYS A 11 8.07 -0.50 -13.70
C LYS A 11 9.16 -0.31 -12.64
N ARG A 12 8.81 -0.34 -11.36
CA ARG A 12 9.78 -0.17 -10.26
C ARG A 12 10.65 -1.42 -10.09
N LEU A 13 10.05 -2.60 -10.18
CA LEU A 13 10.75 -3.86 -9.95
C LEU A 13 11.59 -4.31 -11.15
N SER A 14 11.18 -3.99 -12.37
CA SER A 14 11.95 -4.28 -13.59
C SER A 14 13.30 -3.55 -13.63
N ARG A 15 13.41 -2.40 -12.94
CA ARG A 15 14.66 -1.65 -12.81
C ARG A 15 15.60 -2.20 -11.72
N SER A 16 15.14 -3.15 -10.89
CA SER A 16 15.90 -3.68 -9.77
C SER A 16 16.88 -4.78 -10.21
N ARG A 17 18.18 -4.43 -10.34
CA ARG A 17 19.24 -5.38 -10.73
C ARG A 17 19.60 -6.42 -9.66
N HIS A 18 19.16 -6.19 -8.41
CA HIS A 18 19.51 -6.98 -7.21
C HIS A 18 18.54 -8.13 -6.90
N ARG A 19 17.63 -8.49 -7.81
CA ARG A 19 16.71 -9.62 -7.61
C ARG A 19 16.95 -10.70 -8.67
N PRO A 20 17.94 -11.59 -8.49
CA PRO A 20 18.26 -12.65 -9.46
C PRO A 20 17.06 -13.56 -9.76
N MET A 21 16.22 -13.82 -8.76
CA MET A 21 15.02 -14.66 -8.89
C MET A 21 13.89 -14.02 -9.72
N LEU A 22 14.02 -12.74 -10.07
CA LEU A 22 13.06 -12.03 -10.91
C LEU A 22 13.53 -11.94 -12.38
N ARG A 23 14.65 -12.57 -12.75
CA ARG A 23 15.16 -12.57 -14.13
C ARG A 23 14.44 -13.62 -14.97
N GLY A 24 13.93 -13.23 -16.15
CA GLY A 24 13.29 -14.13 -17.11
C GLY A 24 11.85 -14.57 -16.76
N VAL A 25 11.27 -14.03 -15.68
CA VAL A 25 9.89 -14.30 -15.28
C VAL A 25 8.98 -13.19 -15.83
N ASP A 26 7.77 -13.53 -16.26
CA ASP A 26 6.72 -12.53 -16.53
C ASP A 26 6.37 -11.81 -15.21
N MET A 27 6.98 -10.63 -15.02
CA MET A 27 6.84 -9.82 -13.81
C MET A 27 5.40 -9.43 -13.55
N ARG A 28 4.62 -9.10 -14.60
CA ARG A 28 3.23 -8.69 -14.43
C ARG A 28 2.43 -9.87 -13.88
N LYS A 29 2.47 -11.00 -14.56
CA LYS A 29 1.75 -12.21 -14.14
C LYS A 29 2.15 -12.66 -12.74
N LYS A 30 3.44 -12.59 -12.41
CA LYS A 30 3.94 -12.96 -11.07
C LYS A 30 3.42 -12.02 -9.99
N LEU A 31 3.38 -10.72 -10.25
CA LEU A 31 2.87 -9.73 -9.31
C LEU A 31 1.35 -9.85 -9.13
N GLU A 32 0.60 -10.09 -10.20
CA GLU A 32 -0.85 -10.35 -10.14
C GLU A 32 -1.15 -11.54 -9.22
N GLN A 33 -0.47 -12.67 -9.42
CA GLN A 33 -0.59 -13.85 -8.54
C GLN A 33 -0.25 -13.52 -7.08
N LEU A 34 0.83 -12.77 -6.84
CA LEU A 34 1.23 -12.39 -5.49
C LEU A 34 0.21 -11.47 -4.82
N LEU A 35 -0.39 -10.54 -5.57
CA LEU A 35 -1.42 -9.64 -5.06
C LEU A 35 -2.70 -10.41 -4.74
N GLU A 36 -3.12 -11.33 -5.60
CA GLU A 36 -4.30 -12.16 -5.38
C GLU A 36 -4.16 -13.02 -4.11
N MET A 37 -3.05 -13.73 -3.96
CA MET A 37 -2.78 -14.54 -2.77
C MET A 37 -2.74 -13.71 -1.47
N ARG A 38 -2.36 -12.43 -1.58
CA ARG A 38 -2.22 -11.54 -0.42
C ARG A 38 -3.42 -10.61 -0.21
N ALA A 39 -4.36 -10.59 -1.15
CA ALA A 39 -5.52 -9.71 -1.10
C ALA A 39 -6.35 -9.86 0.18
N PRO A 40 -6.61 -11.08 0.71
CA PRO A 40 -7.33 -11.23 1.98
C PRO A 40 -6.63 -10.50 3.14
N VAL A 41 -5.30 -10.67 3.25
CA VAL A 41 -4.50 -10.03 4.31
C VAL A 41 -4.47 -8.50 4.15
N TYR A 42 -4.39 -8.00 2.91
CA TYR A 42 -4.41 -6.56 2.65
C TYR A 42 -5.79 -5.93 2.87
N ALA A 43 -6.88 -6.71 2.72
CA ALA A 43 -8.24 -6.25 2.97
C ALA A 43 -8.51 -6.01 4.47
N GLU A 44 -7.79 -6.67 5.36
CA GLU A 44 -7.89 -6.49 6.81
C GLU A 44 -7.21 -5.22 7.34
N ALA A 45 -6.49 -4.47 6.49
CA ALA A 45 -5.75 -3.30 6.94
C ALA A 45 -6.69 -2.14 7.35
N ASP A 46 -6.49 -1.59 8.56
CA ASP A 46 -7.28 -0.46 9.08
C ASP A 46 -7.25 0.77 8.17
N ILE A 47 -6.13 0.99 7.49
CA ILE A 47 -5.92 2.13 6.60
C ILE A 47 -5.29 1.62 5.31
N THR A 48 -5.90 1.94 4.17
CA THR A 48 -5.34 1.71 2.84
C THR A 48 -5.06 3.04 2.15
N ILE A 49 -3.82 3.23 1.70
CA ILE A 49 -3.37 4.47 1.06
C ILE A 49 -2.93 4.13 -0.36
N VAL A 50 -3.51 4.80 -1.35
CA VAL A 50 -3.08 4.69 -2.75
C VAL A 50 -1.98 5.72 -2.99
N THR A 51 -0.74 5.29 -3.18
CA THR A 51 0.41 6.21 -3.29
C THR A 51 0.70 6.68 -4.72
N GLY A 52 0.08 6.08 -5.74
CA GLY A 52 0.03 6.58 -7.12
C GLY A 52 1.40 6.79 -7.77
N GLY A 53 2.41 6.03 -7.38
CA GLY A 53 3.76 6.14 -7.93
C GLY A 53 4.56 7.38 -7.50
N GLN A 54 4.10 8.09 -6.46
CA GLN A 54 4.79 9.27 -5.92
C GLN A 54 6.21 8.95 -5.38
N THR A 55 6.99 10.02 -5.17
CA THR A 55 8.30 9.92 -4.52
C THR A 55 8.16 9.43 -3.08
N PRO A 56 9.19 8.77 -2.50
CA PRO A 56 9.14 8.32 -1.11
C PRO A 56 8.77 9.42 -0.11
N GLN A 57 9.25 10.65 -0.33
CA GLN A 57 8.96 11.80 0.52
C GLN A 57 7.48 12.19 0.46
N ASN A 58 6.88 12.20 -0.74
CA ASN A 58 5.47 12.54 -0.88
C ASN A 58 4.58 11.41 -0.35
N SER A 59 4.95 10.14 -0.57
CA SER A 59 4.27 9.01 0.05
C SER A 59 4.31 9.09 1.58
N ALA A 60 5.44 9.46 2.19
CA ALA A 60 5.56 9.64 3.63
C ALA A 60 4.63 10.75 4.15
N ARG A 61 4.51 11.86 3.40
CA ARG A 61 3.57 12.94 3.75
C ARG A 61 2.11 12.48 3.68
N LEU A 62 1.73 11.75 2.64
CA LEU A 62 0.37 11.19 2.52
C LEU A 62 0.04 10.25 3.68
N ILE A 63 1.00 9.38 4.05
CA ILE A 63 0.86 8.48 5.20
C ILE A 63 0.62 9.27 6.48
N LYS A 64 1.42 10.32 6.72
CA LYS A 64 1.23 11.17 7.90
C LYS A 64 -0.17 11.79 7.94
N THR A 65 -0.62 12.37 6.83
CA THR A 65 -1.96 12.99 6.75
C THR A 65 -3.07 11.99 7.05
N GLU A 66 -3.00 10.77 6.51
CA GLU A 66 -4.03 9.77 6.75
C GLU A 66 -4.00 9.19 8.17
N LEU A 67 -2.82 9.05 8.77
CA LEU A 67 -2.69 8.68 10.18
C LEU A 67 -3.31 9.75 11.09
N ASP A 68 -3.02 11.03 10.84
CA ASP A 68 -3.58 12.16 11.60
C ASP A 68 -5.12 12.18 11.49
N ARG A 69 -5.67 11.97 10.29
CA ARG A 69 -7.13 11.88 10.06
C ARG A 69 -7.76 10.70 10.80
N HIS A 70 -7.14 9.53 10.73
CA HIS A 70 -7.66 8.32 11.37
C HIS A 70 -7.63 8.43 12.90
N ALA A 71 -6.58 9.03 13.47
CA ALA A 71 -6.49 9.31 14.89
C ALA A 71 -7.58 10.28 15.36
N ALA A 72 -7.84 11.35 14.60
CA ALA A 72 -8.90 12.31 14.91
C ALA A 72 -10.31 11.73 14.77
N ALA A 73 -10.54 10.81 13.83
CA ALA A 73 -11.81 10.09 13.72
C ALA A 73 -12.05 9.16 14.93
N ARG A 74 -11.00 8.49 15.41
CA ARG A 74 -11.06 7.59 16.56
C ARG A 74 -11.31 8.33 17.87
N SER A 75 -10.77 9.54 18.05
CA SER A 75 -11.01 10.35 19.25
C SER A 75 -12.45 10.88 19.33
N LYS A 76 -13.06 11.22 18.19
CA LYS A 76 -14.47 11.68 18.13
C LYS A 76 -15.47 10.54 18.38
N GLY A 77 -15.14 9.30 18.01
CA GLY A 77 -16.00 8.14 18.27
C GLY A 77 -16.02 7.65 19.72
N ASN A 78 -15.01 8.02 20.53
CA ASN A 78 -14.88 7.55 21.92
C ASN A 78 -15.56 8.45 22.96
N GLY A 79 -16.26 9.51 22.53
CA GLY A 79 -16.91 10.50 23.41
C GLY A 79 -18.41 10.30 23.64
N SER A 80 -19.00 9.18 23.21
CA SER A 80 -20.46 8.93 23.31
C SER A 80 -20.78 7.57 23.96
N VAL A 81 -20.10 7.27 25.07
CA VAL A 81 -20.52 6.22 25.99
C VAL A 81 -20.44 6.82 27.39
N HIS A 82 -21.48 6.62 28.21
CA HIS A 82 -21.75 7.17 29.55
C HIS A 82 -22.61 8.45 29.56
N SER A 83 -23.92 8.24 29.40
CA SER A 83 -24.97 8.95 30.15
C SER A 83 -25.74 7.92 30.98
#